data_AF-A0A849FJ68-F1
#
_entry.id   AF-A0A849FJ68-F1
#
_cell.length_a   1.000
_cell.length_b   1.000
_cell.length_c   1.000
_cell.angle_alpha   90.00
_cell.angle_beta   90.00
_cell.angle_gamma   90.00
#
_symmetry.space_group_name_H-M   'P 1'
#
loop_
_entity.id
_entity.type
_entity.pdbx_description
1 polymer ?
#
loop_
_entity_poly.entity_id
_entity_poly.type
_entity_poly.pdbx_seq_one_letter_code
_entity_poly.pdbx_strand_id
1 'polypeptide(L)' 'MTRLFDLLYRQLKNHPLEASVSGRNASGIWKSYSTQELLDASEKAASGLLKLGLLPGDKVAIVAYKNRPEW' A
#
# COMPACT_ATOMS: atom_id res chain seq x y z
N MET A 1 3.71 -16.86 -8.24
CA MET A 1 3.72 -15.41 -7.94
C MET A 1 4.71 -14.82 -8.92
N THR A 2 4.30 -13.88 -9.78
CA THR A 2 5.15 -13.39 -10.88
C THR A 2 5.48 -11.91 -10.72
N ARG A 3 4.61 -11.12 -10.06
CA ARG A 3 4.82 -9.70 -9.77
C ARG A 3 4.81 -9.46 -8.27
N LEU A 4 5.56 -8.48 -7.79
CA LEU A 4 5.68 -8.18 -6.35
C LEU A 4 4.32 -7.91 -5.69
N PHE A 5 3.48 -7.09 -6.34
CA PHE A 5 2.18 -6.71 -5.80
C PHE A 5 1.14 -7.85 -5.80
N ASP A 6 1.38 -8.97 -6.49
CA ASP A 6 0.52 -10.17 -6.37
C ASP A 6 0.48 -10.70 -4.92
N LEU A 7 1.47 -10.34 -4.09
CA LEU A 7 1.55 -10.72 -2.69
C LEU A 7 0.33 -10.25 -1.90
N LEU A 8 -0.11 -8.99 -2.07
CA LEU A 8 -1.23 -8.43 -1.32
C LEU A 8 -2.54 -9.15 -1.65
N TYR A 9 -2.81 -9.41 -2.93
CA TYR A 9 -3.97 -10.18 -3.38
C TYR A 9 -3.98 -11.61 -2.83
N ARG A 10 -2.81 -12.26 -2.79
CA ARG A 10 -2.67 -13.61 -2.24
C ARG A 10 -2.83 -13.64 -0.72
N GLN A 11 -2.32 -12.63 -0.02
CA GLN A 11 -2.52 -12.49 1.42
C GLN A 11 -4.00 -12.33 1.71
N LEU A 12 -4.69 -11.41 1.03
CA LEU A 12 -6.12 -11.17 1.24
C LEU A 12 -6.95 -12.45 1.04
N LYS A 13 -6.64 -13.22 -0.01
CA LYS A 13 -7.39 -14.44 -0.33
C LYS A 13 -7.17 -15.58 0.66
N ASN A 14 -5.93 -15.80 1.11
CA ASN A 14 -5.57 -17.00 1.85
C ASN A 14 -5.44 -16.77 3.36
N HIS A 15 -4.98 -15.58 3.76
CA HIS A 15 -4.67 -15.22 5.15
C HIS A 15 -4.94 -13.72 5.38
N PRO A 16 -6.21 -13.26 5.32
CA PRO A 16 -6.53 -11.86 5.58
C PRO A 16 -6.15 -11.50 7.02
N LEU A 17 -5.51 -10.35 7.20
CA LEU A 17 -5.14 -9.82 8.51
C LEU A 17 -5.96 -8.57 8.81
N GLU A 18 -6.50 -8.48 10.02
CA GLU A 18 -7.11 -7.25 10.55
C GLU A 18 -6.05 -6.17 10.85
N ALA A 19 -4.81 -6.59 11.11
CA ALA A 19 -3.65 -5.72 11.31
C ALA A 19 -2.48 -6.21 10.46
N SER A 20 -2.47 -5.84 9.19
CA SER A 20 -1.40 -6.16 8.23
C SER A 20 -0.22 -5.20 8.34
N VAL A 21 -0.50 -3.91 8.50
CA VAL A 21 0.51 -2.85 8.69
C VAL A 21 0.02 -1.92 9.78
N SER A 22 0.92 -1.50 10.67
CA SER A 22 0.61 -0.56 11.74
C SER A 22 1.56 0.61 11.72
N GLY A 23 1.02 1.80 11.97
CA GLY A 23 1.79 3.03 12.09
C GLY A 23 1.41 3.78 13.37
N ARG A 24 2.38 4.54 13.89
CA ARG A 24 2.16 5.44 15.01
C ARG A 24 2.28 6.88 14.52
N ASN A 25 1.24 7.67 14.72
CA ASN A 25 1.26 9.07 14.32
C ASN A 25 2.08 9.94 15.28
N ALA A 26 2.28 11.22 14.93
CA ALA A 26 3.07 12.16 15.74
C ALA A 26 2.50 12.41 17.15
N SER A 27 1.19 12.24 17.31
CA SER A 27 0.49 12.32 18.62
C SER A 27 0.62 11.03 19.44
N GLY A 28 1.33 10.02 18.92
CA GLY A 28 1.55 8.75 19.59
C GLY A 28 0.42 7.75 19.47
N ILE A 29 -0.61 8.02 18.66
CA ILE A 29 -1.77 7.16 18.44
C ILE A 29 -1.40 6.09 17.41
N TRP A 30 -1.67 4.83 17.75
CA TRP A 30 -1.51 3.70 16.84
C TRP A 30 -2.71 3.55 15.93
N LYS A 31 -2.43 3.25 14.67
CA LYS A 31 -3.43 2.83 13.70
C LYS A 31 -2.92 1.60 12.98
N SER A 32 -3.76 0.57 12.90
CA SER A 32 -3.53 -0.61 12.09
C SER A 32 -4.41 -0.55 10.85
N TYR A 33 -3.91 -1.15 9.78
CA TYR A 33 -4.59 -1.30 8.50
C TYR A 33 -4.73 -2.79 8.23
N SER A 34 -5.95 -3.22 7.94
CA SER A 34 -6.21 -4.58 7.48
C SER A 34 -5.59 -4.83 6.11
N THR A 35 -5.45 -6.09 5.72
CA THR A 35 -5.02 -6.46 4.38
C THR A 35 -5.96 -5.88 3.31
N GLN A 36 -7.27 -5.80 3.59
CA GLN A 36 -8.24 -5.21 2.67
C GLN A 36 -7.98 -3.70 2.51
N GLU A 37 -7.84 -2.96 3.61
CA GLU A 37 -7.57 -1.52 3.56
C GLU A 37 -6.24 -1.19 2.84
N LEU A 38 -5.22 -2.01 3.04
CA LEU A 38 -3.93 -1.85 2.38
C LEU A 38 -4.04 -2.10 0.87
N LEU A 39 -4.81 -3.11 0.45
CA LEU A 39 -5.06 -3.37 -0.96
C LEU A 39 -5.86 -2.23 -1.60
N ASP A 40 -6.93 -1.78 -0.95
CA ASP A 40 -7.79 -0.70 -1.44
C ASP A 40 -7.01 0.62 -1.60
N ALA A 41 -6.16 0.95 -0.62
CA ALA A 41 -5.28 2.12 -0.70
C ALA A 41 -4.28 2.01 -1.87
N SER A 42 -3.68 0.83 -2.06
CA SER A 42 -2.72 0.55 -3.13
C SER A 42 -3.36 0.65 -4.51
N GLU A 43 -4.56 0.07 -4.70
CA GLU A 43 -5.31 0.14 -5.95
C GLU A 43 -5.78 1.57 -6.26
N LYS A 44 -6.18 2.33 -5.23
CA LYS A 44 -6.54 3.74 -5.40
C LYS A 44 -5.34 4.57 -5.84
N ALA A 45 -4.16 4.34 -5.25
CA ALA A 45 -2.93 5.00 -5.66
C ALA A 45 -2.55 4.62 -7.11
N ALA A 46 -2.60 3.34 -7.46
CA ALA A 46 -2.33 2.85 -8.81
C ALA A 46 -3.29 3.47 -9.84
N SER A 47 -4.59 3.53 -9.54
CA SER A 47 -5.59 4.18 -10.40
C SER A 47 -5.29 5.66 -10.64
N GLY A 48 -4.85 6.37 -9.60
CA GLY A 48 -4.40 7.77 -9.71
C GLY A 48 -3.20 7.93 -10.66
N LEU A 49 -2.18 7.06 -10.53
CA LEU A 49 -1.01 7.07 -11.40
C LEU A 49 -1.37 6.77 -12.86
N LEU A 50 -2.26 5.80 -13.11
CA LEU A 50 -2.77 5.51 -14.45
C LEU A 50 -3.53 6.70 -15.03
N LYS A 51 -4.34 7.40 -14.22
CA LYS A 51 -5.06 8.61 -14.64
C LYS A 51 -4.12 9.77 -15.00
N LEU A 52 -2.94 9.83 -14.38
CA LEU A 52 -1.88 10.80 -14.73
C LEU A 52 -1.11 10.41 -16.01
N GLY A 53 -1.41 9.25 -16.61
CA GLY A 53 -0.84 8.82 -17.88
C GLY A 53 0.45 7.99 -17.76
N LEU A 54 0.78 7.49 -16.57
CA LEU A 54 1.96 6.64 -16.38
C LEU A 54 1.81 5.31 -17.13
N LEU A 55 2.91 4.86 -17.73
CA LEU A 55 3.01 3.64 -18.52
C LEU A 55 4.04 2.66 -17.92
N PRO A 56 3.97 1.37 -18.29
CA PRO A 56 5.00 0.41 -17.90
C PRO A 56 6.40 0.87 -18.31
N GLY A 57 7.31 0.93 -17.34
CA GLY A 57 8.69 1.39 -17.53
C GLY A 57 8.95 2.83 -17.07
N ASP A 58 7.90 3.61 -16.81
CA ASP A 58 8.04 4.93 -16.20
C ASP A 58 8.62 4.83 -14.79
N LYS A 59 9.42 5.82 -14.41
CA LYS A 59 10.11 5.87 -13.11
C LYS A 59 9.36 6.81 -12.18
N VAL A 60 9.02 6.31 -10.99
CA VAL A 60 8.41 7.08 -9.91
C VAL A 60 9.42 7.24 -8.79
N ALA A 61 9.64 8.48 -8.35
CA ALA A 61 10.41 8.78 -7.16
C ALA A 61 9.46 9.09 -6.00
N ILE A 62 9.75 8.56 -4.83
CA ILE A 62 8.99 8.84 -3.61
C ILE A 62 9.97 9.45 -2.60
N VAL A 63 9.60 10.58 -2.00
CA VAL A 63 10.38 11.25 -0.95
C VAL A 63 9.58 11.21 0.34
N ALA A 64 10.02 10.37 1.28
CA ALA A 64 9.42 10.24 2.60
C ALA A 64 10.40 10.66 3.69
N TYR A 65 9.98 11.60 4.53
CA TYR A 65 10.80 12.13 5.62
C TYR A 65 10.82 11.23 6.87
N LYS A 66 9.79 10.41 7.07
CA LYS A 66 9.67 9.46 8.19
C LYS A 66 9.05 8.16 7.69
N ASN A 67 9.44 7.03 8.31
CA ASN A 67 8.81 5.75 8.04
C ASN A 67 7.34 5.80 8.48
N ARG A 68 6.42 5.48 7.57
CA ARG A 68 4.97 5.55 7.77
C ARG A 68 4.27 4.55 6.84
N PRO A 69 3.07 4.05 7.19
CA PRO A 69 2.35 3.06 6.40
C PRO A 69 2.06 3.47 4.94
N GLU A 70 2.05 4.76 4.63
CA GLU A 70 1.79 5.28 3.28
C GLU A 70 3.02 5.29 2.36
N TRP A 71 4.21 5.04 2.89
CA TRP A 71 5.41 4.78 2.08
C TRP A 71 5.35 3.35 1.54
#